data_AF-A0A2H0DGR5-F1
#
_entry.id   AF-A0A2H0DGR5-F1
#
_cell.length_a   1.000
_cell.length_b   1.000
_cell.length_c   1.000
_cell.angle_alpha   90.00
_cell.angle_beta   90.00
_cell.angle_gamma   90.00
#
_symmetry.space_group_name_H-M   'P 1'
#
loop_
_entity.id
_entity.type
_entity.pdbx_description
1 polymer ?
#
loop_
_entity_poly.entity_id
_entity_poly.type
_entity_poly.pdbx_seq_one_letter_code
_entity_poly.pdbx_strand_id
1 'polypeptide(L)'
;KAFEKQNQQVLDLEKLEVVSYQNGLSKVYIHDSYTQIIFRVRDDQGYPVEDYDLIFTAGDEDSANLLPHGFCIDSQRNTINREVLTFYVNFDLLKGTEKLQHHEQWVREQIPPTTKLGFKILPRPNHGFVRYLPCLHEASEVIVELAMKPNATVMVDVVLQRVVSGNLFETIALLDGRTPKGHKGSFKSITPSQTIILGPPAHLE
;
A
#
# COMPACT_ATOMS: atom_id res chain seq x y z
N LYS A 1 -9.03 -31.27 -0.38
CA LYS A 1 -8.00 -32.22 -0.86
C LYS A 1 -8.22 -32.70 -2.30
N ALA A 2 -9.29 -33.44 -2.65
CA ALA A 2 -9.49 -33.89 -4.04
C ALA A 2 -9.79 -32.72 -5.00
N PHE A 3 -10.68 -31.80 -4.57
CA PHE A 3 -11.03 -30.59 -5.33
C PHE A 3 -9.83 -29.66 -5.55
N GLU A 4 -9.04 -29.37 -4.51
CA GLU A 4 -7.84 -28.53 -4.62
C GLU A 4 -6.83 -29.10 -5.61
N LYS A 5 -6.62 -30.42 -5.60
CA LYS A 5 -5.73 -31.09 -6.53
C LYS A 5 -6.23 -30.97 -7.98
N GLN A 6 -7.54 -31.15 -8.20
CA GLN A 6 -8.14 -30.98 -9.52
C GLN A 6 -8.04 -29.53 -9.99
N ASN A 7 -8.26 -28.57 -9.10
CA ASN A 7 -8.14 -27.15 -9.41
C ASN A 7 -6.70 -26.80 -9.81
N GLN A 8 -5.70 -27.31 -9.07
CA GLN A 8 -4.30 -27.11 -9.42
C GLN A 8 -3.96 -27.72 -10.79
N GLN A 9 -4.48 -28.91 -11.10
CA GLN A 9 -4.27 -29.53 -12.42
C GLN A 9 -4.85 -28.70 -13.56
N VAL A 10 -6.03 -28.11 -13.38
CA VAL A 10 -6.63 -27.22 -14.38
C VAL A 10 -5.79 -25.96 -14.55
N LEU A 11 -5.36 -25.33 -13.45
CA LEU A 11 -4.50 -24.15 -13.48
C LEU A 11 -3.16 -24.41 -14.18
N ASP A 12 -2.55 -25.59 -13.96
CA ASP A 12 -1.30 -25.98 -14.60
C ASP A 12 -1.51 -26.21 -16.11
N LEU A 13 -2.63 -26.82 -16.51
CA LEU A 13 -2.99 -27.04 -17.92
C LEU A 13 -3.29 -25.73 -18.65
N GLU A 14 -3.95 -24.80 -17.98
CA GLU A 14 -4.34 -23.49 -18.52
C GLU A 14 -3.24 -22.44 -18.35
N LYS A 15 -2.06 -22.80 -17.82
CA LYS A 15 -0.96 -21.84 -17.56
C LYS A 15 -0.49 -21.11 -18.81
N LEU A 16 -0.59 -21.75 -19.97
CA LEU A 16 -0.22 -21.21 -21.27
C LEU A 16 -1.41 -21.27 -22.23
N GLU A 17 -1.73 -20.13 -22.82
CA GLU A 17 -2.70 -20.04 -23.91
C GLU A 17 -2.00 -19.54 -25.18
N VAL A 18 -2.27 -20.19 -26.30
CA VAL A 18 -1.73 -19.80 -27.60
C VAL A 18 -2.88 -19.33 -28.47
N VAL A 19 -2.88 -18.04 -28.78
CA VAL A 19 -3.87 -17.43 -29.67
C VAL A 19 -3.27 -17.31 -31.05
N SER A 20 -3.78 -18.10 -31.99
CA SER A 20 -3.41 -18.04 -33.41
C SER A 20 -4.30 -17.06 -34.17
N TYR A 21 -3.69 -16.24 -35.01
CA TYR A 21 -4.35 -15.27 -35.87
C TYR A 21 -4.46 -15.79 -37.31
N GLN A 22 -5.44 -15.28 -38.06
CA GLN A 22 -5.69 -15.69 -39.46
C GLN A 22 -4.51 -15.45 -40.40
N ASN A 23 -3.58 -14.54 -40.05
CA ASN A 23 -2.36 -14.25 -40.79
C ASN A 23 -1.19 -15.20 -40.47
N GLY A 24 -1.42 -16.26 -39.69
CA GLY A 24 -0.40 -17.24 -39.30
C GLY A 24 0.51 -16.80 -38.16
N LEU A 25 0.31 -15.62 -37.57
CA LEU A 25 0.98 -15.23 -36.33
C LEU A 25 0.32 -15.90 -35.13
N SER A 26 1.07 -16.12 -34.06
CA SER A 26 0.55 -16.61 -32.79
C SER A 26 1.10 -15.78 -31.64
N LYS A 27 0.28 -15.56 -30.62
CA LYS A 27 0.70 -14.93 -29.36
C LYS A 27 0.48 -15.89 -28.20
N VAL A 28 1.51 -16.01 -27.37
CA VAL A 28 1.48 -16.80 -26.15
C VAL A 28 1.08 -15.90 -24.98
N TYR A 29 0.10 -16.33 -24.21
CA TYR A 29 -0.37 -15.69 -22.99
C TYR A 29 -0.05 -16.60 -21.82
N ILE A 30 0.49 -16.02 -20.75
CA ILE A 30 0.80 -16.73 -19.51
C ILE A 30 -0.26 -16.34 -18.49
N HIS A 31 -0.97 -17.33 -17.97
CA HIS A 31 -2.03 -17.14 -17.00
C HIS A 31 -1.46 -17.25 -15.59
N ASP A 32 -1.10 -16.11 -15.01
CA ASP A 32 -0.69 -16.04 -13.60
C ASP A 32 -1.89 -15.91 -12.67
N SER A 33 -1.69 -16.33 -11.42
CA SER A 33 -2.58 -15.95 -10.33
C SER A 33 -2.26 -14.54 -9.87
N TYR A 34 -3.29 -13.80 -9.49
CA TYR A 34 -3.17 -12.41 -9.05
C TYR A 34 -3.83 -12.20 -7.68
N THR A 35 -3.47 -11.12 -7.02
CA THR A 35 -4.09 -10.69 -5.76
C THR A 35 -4.54 -9.25 -5.93
N GLN A 36 -5.75 -8.94 -5.45
CA GLN A 36 -6.20 -7.58 -5.32
C GLN A 36 -5.94 -7.09 -3.88
N ILE A 37 -5.26 -5.97 -3.73
CA ILE A 37 -4.97 -5.38 -2.42
C ILE A 37 -5.60 -4.00 -2.36
N ILE A 38 -6.50 -3.79 -1.39
CA ILE A 38 -7.19 -2.54 -1.18
C ILE A 38 -6.62 -1.90 0.08
N PHE A 39 -5.94 -0.77 -0.08
CA PHE A 39 -5.53 0.06 1.06
C PHE A 39 -6.60 1.11 1.34
N ARG A 40 -6.98 1.22 2.61
CA ARG A 40 -7.78 2.34 3.13
C ARG A 40 -6.94 3.07 4.16
N VAL A 41 -6.74 4.38 4.00
CA VAL A 41 -5.88 5.17 4.88
C VAL A 41 -6.69 6.23 5.61
N ARG A 42 -6.77 6.13 6.93
CA ARG A 42 -7.47 7.11 7.78
C ARG A 42 -6.55 7.58 8.88
N ASP A 43 -6.90 8.66 9.54
CA ASP A 43 -6.22 9.08 10.76
C ASP A 43 -6.84 8.46 12.02
N ASP A 44 -6.17 8.67 13.15
CA ASP A 44 -6.57 8.23 14.48
C ASP A 44 -7.89 8.84 14.98
N GLN A 45 -8.39 9.87 14.31
CA GLN A 45 -9.70 10.49 14.56
C GLN A 45 -10.77 9.99 13.58
N GLY A 46 -10.43 9.04 12.71
CA GLY A 46 -11.32 8.43 11.74
C GLY A 46 -11.51 9.24 10.44
N TYR A 47 -10.79 10.35 10.25
CA TYR A 47 -10.88 11.13 9.02
C TYR A 47 -10.07 10.48 7.88
N PRO A 48 -10.56 10.52 6.63
CA PRO A 48 -9.83 10.00 5.49
C PRO A 48 -8.54 10.78 5.22
N VAL A 49 -7.46 10.08 4.87
CA VAL A 49 -6.22 10.66 4.36
C VAL A 49 -6.21 10.51 2.85
N GLU A 50 -6.66 11.55 2.14
CA GLU A 50 -6.94 11.48 0.70
C GLU A 50 -5.72 11.68 -0.21
N ASP A 51 -4.65 12.26 0.33
CA ASP A 51 -3.43 12.58 -0.41
C ASP A 51 -2.23 11.90 0.25
N TYR A 52 -1.76 10.83 -0.39
CA TYR A 52 -0.59 10.07 0.02
C TYR A 52 -0.01 9.32 -1.17
N ASP A 53 1.26 8.94 -1.07
CA ASP A 53 1.85 7.93 -1.95
C ASP A 53 1.95 6.61 -1.20
N LEU A 54 1.75 5.50 -1.90
CA LEU A 54 1.96 4.15 -1.37
C LEU A 54 2.98 3.43 -2.25
N ILE A 55 4.01 2.91 -1.62
CA ILE A 55 5.14 2.25 -2.29
C ILE A 55 5.30 0.86 -1.67
N PHE A 56 5.17 -0.20 -2.46
CA PHE A 56 5.56 -1.54 -2.01
C PHE A 56 7.07 -1.67 -1.92
N THR A 57 7.53 -2.44 -0.93
CA THR A 57 8.95 -2.72 -0.69
C THR A 57 9.17 -4.22 -0.52
N ALA A 58 10.38 -4.69 -0.77
CA ALA A 58 10.74 -6.10 -0.63
C ALA A 58 12.15 -6.28 -0.07
N GLY A 59 12.39 -7.48 0.48
CA GLY A 59 13.69 -7.89 1.01
C GLY A 59 14.10 -7.17 2.30
N ASP A 60 15.26 -7.54 2.84
CA ASP A 60 15.77 -7.00 4.12
C ASP A 60 16.12 -5.50 4.07
N GLU A 61 16.24 -4.94 2.86
CA GLU A 61 16.62 -3.55 2.60
C GLU A 61 15.39 -2.63 2.42
N ASP A 62 14.17 -3.16 2.55
CA ASP A 62 12.92 -2.41 2.31
C ASP A 62 12.91 -1.65 0.98
N SER A 63 13.33 -2.31 -0.09
CA SER A 63 13.54 -1.67 -1.38
C SER A 63 12.47 -2.04 -2.40
N ALA A 64 11.91 -1.04 -3.07
CA ALA A 64 10.98 -1.24 -4.19
C ALA A 64 11.67 -1.91 -5.39
N ASN A 65 13.00 -1.77 -5.52
CA ASN A 65 13.78 -2.37 -6.62
C ASN A 65 13.97 -3.88 -6.47
N LEU A 66 13.63 -4.44 -5.31
CA LEU A 66 13.70 -5.88 -5.05
C LEU A 66 12.39 -6.61 -5.39
N LEU A 67 11.37 -5.90 -5.86
CA LEU A 67 10.15 -6.50 -6.38
C LEU A 67 10.39 -7.07 -7.79
N PRO A 68 9.77 -8.21 -8.13
CA PRO A 68 9.90 -8.77 -9.46
C PRO A 68 9.29 -7.85 -10.51
N HIS A 69 9.93 -7.77 -11.68
CA HIS A 69 9.41 -6.97 -12.78
C HIS A 69 8.01 -7.45 -13.19
N GLY A 70 7.05 -6.53 -13.30
CA GLY A 70 5.65 -6.86 -13.58
C GLY A 70 4.84 -7.30 -12.35
N PHE A 71 5.40 -7.14 -11.14
CA PHE A 71 4.68 -7.40 -9.88
C PHE A 71 3.39 -6.57 -9.78
N CYS A 72 3.47 -5.25 -9.98
CA CYS A 72 2.31 -4.38 -9.99
C CYS A 72 1.74 -4.31 -11.41
N ILE A 73 0.55 -4.85 -11.61
CA ILE A 73 -0.13 -4.87 -12.91
C ILE A 73 -0.93 -3.58 -13.11
N ASP A 74 -1.62 -3.15 -12.06
CA ASP A 74 -2.45 -1.96 -12.08
C ASP A 74 -2.58 -1.34 -10.68
N SER A 75 -2.82 -0.03 -10.66
CA SER A 75 -3.06 0.76 -9.46
C SER A 75 -4.15 1.79 -9.74
N GLN A 76 -5.24 1.74 -8.97
CA GLN A 76 -6.41 2.61 -9.16
C GLN A 76 -6.79 3.29 -7.85
N ARG A 77 -6.79 4.62 -7.84
CA ARG A 77 -7.35 5.41 -6.73
C ARG A 77 -8.84 5.59 -6.95
N ASN A 78 -9.63 5.35 -5.91
CA ASN A 78 -11.06 5.61 -5.96
C ASN A 78 -11.30 7.13 -6.07
N THR A 79 -12.17 7.54 -6.98
CA THR A 79 -12.41 8.96 -7.28
C THR A 79 -13.30 9.66 -6.26
N ILE A 80 -14.17 8.91 -5.57
CA ILE A 80 -15.08 9.38 -4.52
C ILE A 80 -14.40 9.27 -3.16
N ASN A 81 -13.91 8.08 -2.81
CA ASN A 81 -13.22 7.79 -1.56
C ASN A 81 -11.71 7.78 -1.79
N ARG A 82 -11.11 8.96 -1.88
CA ARG A 82 -9.71 9.15 -2.30
C ARG A 82 -8.68 8.55 -1.34
N GLU A 83 -9.10 8.22 -0.13
CA GLU A 83 -8.33 7.47 0.85
C GLU A 83 -8.19 5.98 0.54
N VAL A 84 -8.87 5.50 -0.51
CA VAL A 84 -8.86 4.11 -0.96
C VAL A 84 -8.04 3.96 -2.24
N LEU A 85 -7.00 3.13 -2.17
CA LEU A 85 -6.13 2.77 -3.29
C LEU A 85 -6.16 1.26 -3.50
N THR A 86 -6.52 0.83 -4.70
CA THR A 86 -6.58 -0.59 -5.07
C THR A 86 -5.43 -0.94 -5.98
N PHE A 87 -4.73 -2.01 -5.66
CA PHE A 87 -3.69 -2.60 -6.49
C PHE A 87 -4.14 -3.96 -7.00
N TYR A 88 -3.76 -4.26 -8.23
CA TYR A 88 -3.80 -5.61 -8.78
C TYR A 88 -2.37 -6.08 -8.98
N VAL A 89 -1.95 -7.08 -8.21
CA VAL A 89 -0.57 -7.56 -8.17
C VAL A 89 -0.46 -9.00 -8.61
N ASN A 90 0.65 -9.36 -9.23
CA ASN A 90 0.93 -10.71 -9.70
C ASN A 90 1.48 -11.57 -8.56
N PHE A 91 0.65 -12.49 -8.08
CA PHE A 91 0.98 -13.37 -6.96
C PHE A 91 2.05 -14.38 -7.35
N ASP A 92 1.96 -14.96 -8.54
CA ASP A 92 2.91 -15.98 -9.00
C ASP A 92 4.32 -15.41 -9.14
N LEU A 93 4.45 -14.17 -9.64
CA LEU A 93 5.75 -13.50 -9.73
C LEU A 93 6.38 -13.27 -8.35
N LEU A 94 5.57 -12.87 -7.35
CA LEU A 94 6.07 -12.69 -5.98
C LEU A 94 6.48 -14.02 -5.34
N LYS A 95 5.68 -15.08 -5.53
CA LYS A 95 5.98 -16.43 -5.04
C LYS A 95 7.16 -17.07 -5.78
N GLY A 96 7.58 -16.48 -6.90
CA GLY A 96 8.58 -17.04 -7.80
C GLY A 96 7.98 -18.06 -8.76
N THR A 97 8.54 -18.09 -9.96
CA THR A 97 8.08 -18.95 -11.05
C THR A 97 9.24 -19.73 -11.64
N GLU A 98 8.99 -20.97 -12.04
CA GLU A 98 9.95 -21.76 -12.82
C GLU A 98 10.06 -21.22 -14.25
N LYS A 99 11.05 -21.72 -14.99
CA LYS A 99 11.16 -21.42 -16.42
C LYS A 99 9.97 -22.01 -17.17
N LEU A 100 9.46 -21.26 -18.14
CA LEU A 100 8.31 -21.68 -18.94
C LEU A 100 8.70 -21.73 -20.41
N GLN A 101 8.49 -22.89 -21.03
CA GLN A 101 8.71 -23.11 -22.46
C GLN A 101 7.40 -23.20 -23.20
N HIS A 102 7.41 -22.70 -24.42
CA HIS A 102 6.43 -23.01 -25.43
C HIS A 102 7.17 -23.49 -26.69
N HIS A 103 6.98 -24.77 -27.04
CA HIS A 103 7.84 -25.50 -27.99
C HIS A 103 9.32 -25.39 -27.59
N GLU A 104 10.20 -24.97 -28.51
CA GLU A 104 11.64 -24.85 -28.30
C GLU A 104 12.06 -23.46 -27.77
N GLN A 105 11.10 -22.59 -27.47
CA GLN A 105 11.35 -21.21 -27.04
C GLN A 105 10.97 -21.00 -25.57
N TRP A 106 11.86 -20.36 -24.82
CA TRP A 106 11.56 -19.87 -23.48
C TRP A 106 10.66 -18.64 -23.59
N VAL A 107 9.47 -18.71 -22.99
CA VAL A 107 8.51 -17.59 -22.94
C VAL A 107 8.57 -16.86 -21.60
N ARG A 108 9.19 -17.46 -20.58
CA ARG A 108 9.52 -16.82 -19.30
C ARG A 108 10.74 -17.49 -18.68
N GLU A 109 11.67 -16.68 -18.19
CA GLU A 109 12.80 -17.14 -17.37
C GLU A 109 12.37 -17.41 -15.93
N GLN A 110 13.19 -18.15 -15.18
CA GLN A 110 12.94 -18.39 -13.77
C GLN A 110 12.98 -17.07 -12.99
N ILE A 111 12.01 -16.87 -12.10
CA ILE A 111 11.94 -15.71 -11.22
C ILE A 111 12.03 -16.23 -9.79
N PRO A 112 13.04 -15.82 -9.01
CA PRO A 112 13.18 -16.27 -7.63
C PRO A 112 12.05 -15.71 -6.75
N PRO A 113 11.65 -16.43 -5.70
CA PRO A 113 10.64 -15.94 -4.75
C PRO A 113 11.12 -14.69 -4.01
N THR A 114 10.19 -13.77 -3.77
CA THR A 114 10.33 -12.68 -2.79
C THR A 114 9.64 -13.11 -1.49
N THR A 115 10.42 -13.41 -0.46
CA THR A 115 9.90 -13.92 0.81
C THR A 115 9.42 -12.83 1.76
N LYS A 116 9.83 -11.58 1.56
CA LYS A 116 9.49 -10.45 2.43
C LYS A 116 8.86 -9.32 1.62
N LEU A 117 7.66 -8.90 2.05
CA LEU A 117 6.92 -7.79 1.46
C LEU A 117 6.63 -6.76 2.55
N GLY A 118 6.84 -5.50 2.21
CA GLY A 118 6.55 -4.35 3.06
C GLY A 118 5.88 -3.25 2.24
N PHE A 119 5.61 -2.13 2.90
CA PHE A 119 5.11 -0.95 2.22
C PHE A 119 5.45 0.32 2.99
N LYS A 120 5.52 1.42 2.24
CA LYS A 120 5.72 2.77 2.76
C LYS A 120 4.57 3.65 2.35
N ILE A 121 4.03 4.41 3.30
CA ILE A 121 3.01 5.44 3.05
C ILE A 121 3.65 6.80 3.31
N LEU A 122 3.52 7.69 2.32
CA LEU A 122 3.98 9.07 2.37
C LEU A 122 2.77 10.00 2.38
N PRO A 123 2.16 10.25 3.56
CA PRO A 123 0.93 11.03 3.67
C PRO A 123 1.17 12.54 3.59
N ARG A 124 0.15 13.26 3.12
CA ARG A 124 0.11 14.72 3.10
C ARG A 124 -1.10 15.23 3.91
N PRO A 125 -0.96 16.37 4.61
CA PRO A 125 0.23 17.22 4.68
C PRO A 125 1.35 16.59 5.55
N ASN A 126 2.60 16.74 5.12
CA ASN A 126 3.79 16.28 5.86
C ASN A 126 4.48 17.41 6.64
N HIS A 127 3.90 18.62 6.63
CA HIS A 127 4.38 19.81 7.31
C HIS A 127 3.20 20.64 7.79
N GLY A 128 3.46 21.66 8.63
CA GLY A 128 2.42 22.50 9.22
C GLY A 128 2.08 22.14 10.66
N PHE A 129 1.08 22.83 11.21
CA PHE A 129 0.63 22.66 12.59
C PHE A 129 -0.11 21.34 12.83
N VAL A 130 -0.72 20.79 11.78
CA VAL A 130 -1.31 19.45 11.75
C VAL A 130 -0.70 18.74 10.56
N ARG A 131 -0.05 17.59 10.80
CA ARG A 131 0.67 16.84 9.77
C ARG A 131 0.63 15.35 10.06
N TYR A 132 1.08 14.58 9.07
CA TYR A 132 1.33 13.15 9.21
C TYR A 132 2.83 12.87 9.05
N LEU A 133 3.27 11.75 9.64
CA LEU A 133 4.61 11.22 9.44
C LEU A 133 4.57 10.08 8.42
N PRO A 134 5.65 9.88 7.64
CA PRO A 134 5.80 8.66 6.84
C PRO A 134 5.62 7.42 7.72
N CYS A 135 4.83 6.47 7.23
CA CYS A 135 4.67 5.17 7.85
C CYS A 135 5.46 4.15 7.02
N LEU A 136 6.31 3.37 7.68
CA LEU A 136 6.98 2.22 7.10
C LEU A 136 6.46 0.98 7.82
N HIS A 137 5.96 0.03 7.04
CA HIS A 137 5.85 -1.34 7.49
C HIS A 137 7.00 -2.11 6.86
N GLU A 138 7.97 -2.51 7.69
CA GLU A 138 9.14 -3.28 7.27
C GLU A 138 8.72 -4.57 6.54
N ALA A 139 9.50 -4.94 5.54
CA ALA A 139 9.26 -6.10 4.74
C ALA A 139 9.40 -7.36 5.60
N SER A 140 8.33 -8.15 5.62
CA SER A 140 8.27 -9.35 6.46
C SER A 140 7.55 -10.48 5.75
N GLU A 141 7.86 -11.71 6.18
CA GLU A 141 7.19 -12.93 5.71
C GLU A 141 5.72 -12.93 6.14
N VAL A 142 5.42 -12.36 7.32
CA VAL A 142 4.06 -12.24 7.85
C VAL A 142 3.13 -11.48 6.91
N ILE A 143 3.59 -10.37 6.33
CA ILE A 143 2.78 -9.60 5.38
C ILE A 143 2.53 -10.40 4.10
N VAL A 144 3.49 -11.18 3.62
CA VAL A 144 3.29 -12.07 2.47
C VAL A 144 2.20 -13.09 2.82
N GLU A 145 2.29 -13.77 3.95
CA GLU A 145 1.31 -14.79 4.37
C GLU A 145 -0.11 -14.24 4.54
N LEU A 146 -0.23 -13.03 5.09
CA LEU A 146 -1.53 -12.40 5.35
C LEU A 146 -2.15 -11.78 4.09
N ALA A 147 -1.34 -11.08 3.29
CA ALA A 147 -1.83 -10.24 2.19
C ALA A 147 -1.80 -10.92 0.83
N MET A 148 -0.92 -11.92 0.62
CA MET A 148 -0.70 -12.51 -0.70
C MET A 148 -1.35 -13.90 -0.77
N LYS A 149 -2.52 -13.95 -1.40
CA LYS A 149 -3.24 -15.19 -1.69
C LYS A 149 -3.65 -15.21 -3.17
N PRO A 150 -3.52 -16.35 -3.86
CA PRO A 150 -3.89 -16.44 -5.27
C PRO A 150 -5.39 -16.20 -5.43
N ASN A 151 -5.75 -15.34 -6.39
CA ASN A 151 -7.12 -15.02 -6.79
C ASN A 151 -8.02 -14.56 -5.62
N ALA A 152 -7.45 -13.76 -4.73
CA ALA A 152 -8.13 -13.23 -3.56
C ALA A 152 -8.02 -11.71 -3.48
N THR A 153 -8.96 -11.11 -2.73
CA THR A 153 -8.93 -9.70 -2.36
C THR A 153 -8.59 -9.57 -0.88
N VAL A 154 -7.62 -8.72 -0.56
CA VAL A 154 -7.26 -8.37 0.81
C VAL A 154 -7.44 -6.87 1.02
N MET A 155 -8.02 -6.49 2.16
CA MET A 155 -8.11 -5.09 2.58
C MET A 155 -7.12 -4.83 3.71
N VAL A 156 -6.32 -3.77 3.55
CA VAL A 156 -5.38 -3.27 4.54
C VAL A 156 -5.89 -1.92 5.03
N ASP A 157 -6.37 -1.88 6.27
CA ASP A 157 -6.85 -0.64 6.90
C ASP A 157 -5.69 -0.03 7.71
N VAL A 158 -5.21 1.13 7.26
CA VAL A 158 -4.10 1.85 7.87
C VAL A 158 -4.64 3.04 8.63
N VAL A 159 -4.35 3.08 9.93
CA VAL A 159 -4.67 4.19 10.82
C VAL A 159 -3.39 4.97 11.12
N LEU A 160 -3.26 6.15 10.53
CA LEU A 160 -2.14 7.05 10.75
C LEU A 160 -2.39 7.93 11.98
N GLN A 161 -1.35 8.17 12.77
CA GLN A 161 -1.45 9.13 13.85
C GLN A 161 -1.29 10.55 13.31
N ARG A 162 -2.29 11.41 13.55
CA ARG A 162 -2.23 12.84 13.30
C ARG A 162 -1.27 13.48 14.31
N VAL A 163 -0.28 14.20 13.81
CA VAL A 163 0.69 14.92 14.62
C VAL A 163 0.29 16.39 14.71
N VAL A 164 0.06 16.84 15.95
CA VAL A 164 -0.28 18.24 16.25
C VAL A 164 0.94 18.95 16.83
N SER A 165 1.24 20.12 16.29
CA SER A 165 2.29 20.99 16.80
C SER A 165 1.91 21.53 18.17
N GLY A 166 2.86 21.54 19.10
CA GLY A 166 2.69 22.22 20.39
C GLY A 166 2.51 23.73 20.32
N ASN A 167 2.80 24.35 19.17
CA ASN A 167 2.49 25.75 18.90
C ASN A 167 1.08 25.96 18.34
N LEU A 168 0.26 24.90 18.20
CA LEU A 168 -1.15 25.05 17.83
C LEU A 168 -1.86 25.91 18.89
N PHE A 169 -2.79 26.75 18.45
CA PHE A 169 -3.55 27.59 19.37
C PHE A 169 -4.37 26.72 20.34
N GLU A 170 -4.24 27.01 21.63
CA GLU A 170 -5.12 26.46 22.66
C GLU A 170 -6.14 27.54 23.03
N THR A 171 -7.42 27.20 23.01
CA THR A 171 -8.46 28.06 23.55
C THR A 171 -8.43 27.95 25.07
N ILE A 172 -7.66 28.82 25.72
CA ILE A 172 -7.71 28.95 27.18
C ILE A 172 -8.95 29.74 27.60
N ALA A 173 -9.58 29.32 28.70
CA ALA A 173 -10.64 30.11 29.32
C ALA A 173 -10.08 31.50 29.69
N LEU A 174 -10.81 32.57 29.36
CA LEU A 174 -10.48 33.92 29.80
C LEU A 174 -10.74 34.01 31.31
N LEU A 175 -9.73 33.67 32.12
CA LEU A 175 -9.83 33.66 33.58
C LEU A 175 -10.30 35.02 34.15
N ASP A 176 -9.98 36.12 33.46
CA ASP A 176 -10.24 37.49 33.94
C ASP A 176 -11.19 38.31 33.06
N GLY A 177 -11.86 37.70 32.06
CA GLY A 177 -12.80 38.40 31.16
C GLY A 177 -12.21 39.53 30.31
N ARG A 178 -10.88 39.67 30.24
CA ARG A 178 -10.18 40.70 29.48
C ARG A 178 -9.50 40.11 28.26
N THR A 179 -9.81 40.64 27.08
CA THR A 179 -9.08 40.33 25.85
C THR A 179 -7.60 40.75 26.00
N PRO A 180 -6.63 39.90 25.66
CA PRO A 180 -5.22 40.29 25.64
C PRO A 180 -5.00 41.56 24.80
N LYS A 181 -4.27 42.54 25.34
CA LYS A 181 -3.90 43.77 24.59
C LYS A 181 -2.58 43.55 23.82
N GLY A 182 -2.55 43.93 22.54
CA GLY A 182 -1.33 43.97 21.70
C GLY A 182 -1.04 42.67 20.93
N HIS A 183 0.19 42.54 20.40
CA HIS A 183 0.66 41.35 19.66
C HIS A 183 0.75 40.06 20.49
N LYS A 184 0.49 40.13 21.81
CA LYS A 184 0.41 38.96 22.70
C LYS A 184 -0.83 38.14 22.33
N GLY A 185 -0.60 37.02 21.63
CA GLY A 185 -1.66 36.19 21.03
C GLY A 185 -1.74 36.27 19.50
N SER A 186 -0.89 37.07 18.85
CA SER A 186 -0.81 37.10 17.39
C SER A 186 -0.18 35.82 16.85
N PHE A 187 -0.91 35.11 15.98
CA PHE A 187 -0.45 33.89 15.33
C PHE A 187 0.31 34.15 14.01
N LYS A 188 0.40 35.42 13.58
CA LYS A 188 0.92 35.80 12.25
C LYS A 188 2.39 35.41 12.01
N SER A 189 3.16 35.22 13.07
CA SER A 189 4.60 34.89 13.03
C SER A 189 4.94 33.60 13.76
N ILE A 190 3.95 32.79 14.12
CA ILE A 190 4.17 31.51 14.79
C ILE A 190 4.42 30.44 13.73
N THR A 191 5.49 29.68 13.89
CA THR A 191 5.82 28.52 13.05
C THR A 191 5.52 27.23 13.79
N PRO A 192 5.24 26.12 13.08
CA PRO A 192 5.05 24.82 13.72
C PRO A 192 6.28 24.42 14.53
N SER A 193 6.07 24.02 15.78
CA SER A 193 7.09 23.41 16.62
C SER A 193 7.48 22.03 16.10
N GLN A 194 8.73 21.65 16.33
CA GLN A 194 9.16 20.25 16.20
C GLN A 194 8.67 19.38 17.37
N THR A 195 8.32 19.99 18.51
CA THR A 195 7.65 19.29 19.62
C THR A 195 6.31 18.73 19.14
N ILE A 196 6.17 17.41 19.27
CA ILE A 196 4.98 16.65 18.90
C ILE A 196 4.11 16.52 20.14
N ILE A 197 2.86 16.98 20.04
CA ILE A 197 1.81 16.58 20.99
C ILE A 197 1.12 15.38 20.35
N LEU A 198 1.30 14.21 20.95
CA LEU A 198 0.50 13.04 20.60
C LEU A 198 -0.87 13.23 21.27
N GLY A 199 -1.95 13.13 20.48
CA GLY A 199 -3.29 13.04 21.06
C GLY A 199 -3.41 11.80 21.96
N PRO A 200 -4.39 11.77 22.89
CA PRO A 200 -4.68 10.54 23.62
C PRO A 200 -4.94 9.39 22.64
N PRO A 201 -4.49 8.16 22.93
CA PRO A 201 -4.69 7.02 22.04
C PRO A 201 -6.18 6.84 21.78
N ALA A 202 -6.55 6.67 20.52
CA ALA A 202 -7.92 6.32 20.14
C ALA A 202 -8.30 5.02 20.86
N HIS A 203 -9.44 5.04 21.57
CA HIS A 203 -10.03 3.81 22.08
C HIS A 203 -10.42 2.94 20.88
N LEU A 204 -9.72 1.82 20.70
CA LEU A 204 -10.14 0.78 19.78
C LEU A 204 -11.42 0.17 20.35
N GLU A 205 -12.56 0.47 19.74
CA GLU A 205 -13.83 -0.25 19.96
C GLU A 205 -13.82 -1.61 19.24
#